data_AF-A0A1L7WCZ7-F1
#
_entry.id   AF-A0A1L7WCZ7-F1
#
_cell.length_a   1.000
_cell.length_b   1.000
_cell.length_c   1.000
_cell.angle_alpha   90.00
_cell.angle_beta   90.00
_cell.angle_gamma   90.00
#
_symmetry.space_group_name_H-M   'P 1'
#
loop_
_entity.id
_entity.type
_entity.pdbx_description
1 polymer ?
#
loop_
_entity_poly.entity_id
_entity_poly.type
_entity_poly.pdbx_seq_one_letter_code
_entity_poly.pdbx_strand_id
1 'polypeptide(L)'
;MDANRLAFRQWKLVPRMLRPTTHRDLTIELFGEKYENPILMAPIGVQYNPFSTRTQKQGSQKSVQKLASHIELETGLDSPDPVFGKNFKENFNAEPEDKITEASAEWIGDVFSGAVHSWGKIALLKKHWDGPIVLKGIRRQLDGAVGSLDMLPEIVEAVGNKLTVIFDSGIRTGVDIIKALSLGAKAVFVGKPAIYGLAVAGKQGAKQVLQGILADVDQSM
;
A
#
# COMPACT_ATOMS: atom_id res chain seq x y z
N MET A 1 -16.43 7.61 -0.59
CA MET A 1 -15.95 6.31 -0.04
C MET A 1 -16.79 5.13 -0.53
N ASP A 2 -18.11 5.32 -0.71
CA ASP A 2 -19.02 4.27 -1.15
C ASP A 2 -18.76 3.78 -2.58
N ALA A 3 -18.33 4.66 -3.48
CA ALA A 3 -17.94 4.30 -4.85
C ALA A 3 -16.92 3.15 -4.88
N ASN A 4 -15.91 3.17 -3.99
CA ASN A 4 -14.93 2.08 -3.94
C ASN A 4 -15.55 0.76 -3.49
N ARG A 5 -16.46 0.77 -2.52
CA ARG A 5 -17.15 -0.47 -2.11
C ARG A 5 -18.14 -0.94 -3.16
N LEU A 6 -18.79 -0.01 -3.86
CA LEU A 6 -19.73 -0.31 -4.93
C LEU A 6 -19.03 -0.94 -6.13
N ALA A 7 -17.85 -0.45 -6.52
CA ALA A 7 -17.02 -1.04 -7.57
C ALA A 7 -16.75 -2.54 -7.28
N PHE A 8 -16.30 -2.87 -6.07
CA PHE A 8 -16.12 -4.29 -5.67
C PHE A 8 -17.41 -5.11 -5.76
N ARG A 9 -18.59 -4.52 -5.47
CA ARG A 9 -19.87 -5.22 -5.55
C ARG A 9 -20.33 -5.45 -6.99
N GLN A 10 -19.98 -4.57 -7.92
CA GLN A 10 -20.35 -4.67 -9.33
C GLN A 10 -19.60 -5.79 -10.04
N TRP A 11 -18.28 -5.90 -9.81
CA TRP A 11 -17.49 -7.01 -10.34
C TRP A 11 -17.91 -8.34 -9.73
N LYS A 12 -18.19 -9.32 -10.60
CA LYS A 12 -18.58 -10.69 -10.23
C LYS A 12 -17.45 -11.66 -10.55
N LEU A 13 -17.24 -12.61 -9.64
CA LEU A 13 -16.38 -13.76 -9.90
C LEU A 13 -17.22 -14.84 -10.57
N VAL A 14 -16.63 -15.55 -11.53
CA VAL A 14 -17.21 -16.72 -12.17
C VAL A 14 -16.44 -17.94 -11.66
N PRO A 15 -16.96 -18.70 -10.69
CA PRO A 15 -16.27 -19.86 -10.15
C PRO A 15 -16.06 -20.93 -11.21
N ARG A 16 -14.88 -21.54 -11.24
CA ARG A 16 -14.58 -22.70 -12.08
C ARG A 16 -14.71 -23.97 -11.25
N MET A 17 -15.81 -24.70 -11.44
CA MET A 17 -16.10 -25.92 -10.71
C MET A 17 -15.23 -27.10 -11.17
N LEU A 18 -15.11 -28.12 -10.32
CA LEU A 18 -14.41 -29.39 -10.61
C LEU A 18 -12.92 -29.23 -10.95
N ARG A 19 -12.24 -28.26 -10.33
CA ARG A 19 -10.78 -28.10 -10.37
C ARG A 19 -10.16 -28.67 -9.10
N PRO A 20 -9.00 -29.35 -9.15
CA PRO A 20 -8.25 -29.69 -7.95
C PRO A 20 -7.86 -28.42 -7.19
N THR A 21 -8.22 -28.33 -5.91
CA THR A 21 -7.92 -27.20 -5.02
C THR A 21 -7.09 -27.59 -3.80
N THR A 22 -6.55 -28.82 -3.77
CA THR A 22 -5.80 -29.38 -2.64
C THR A 22 -4.49 -28.66 -2.33
N HIS A 23 -3.86 -28.05 -3.34
CA HIS A 23 -2.68 -27.22 -3.16
C HIS A 23 -2.91 -25.86 -3.81
N ARG A 24 -2.81 -24.80 -3.02
CA ARG A 24 -2.87 -23.42 -3.47
C ARG A 24 -1.54 -22.75 -3.18
N ASP A 25 -1.02 -22.06 -4.18
CA ASP A 25 0.19 -21.27 -4.07
C ASP A 25 -0.21 -19.79 -4.18
N LEU A 26 -0.01 -19.05 -3.08
CA LEU A 26 -0.26 -17.61 -3.04
C LEU A 26 1.02 -16.80 -3.23
N THR A 27 2.17 -17.46 -3.42
CA THR A 27 3.45 -16.78 -3.51
C THR A 27 3.50 -15.86 -4.71
N ILE A 28 4.10 -14.69 -4.54
CA ILE A 28 4.33 -13.74 -5.61
C ILE A 28 5.78 -13.26 -5.59
N GLU A 29 6.24 -12.75 -6.72
CA GLU A 29 7.51 -12.06 -6.83
C GLU A 29 7.25 -10.56 -7.05
N LEU A 30 7.88 -9.72 -6.23
CA LEU A 30 7.89 -8.28 -6.35
C LEU A 30 9.33 -7.80 -6.26
N PHE A 31 9.79 -7.08 -7.29
CA PHE A 31 11.10 -6.44 -7.30
C PHE A 31 12.30 -7.40 -7.09
N GLY A 32 12.16 -8.64 -7.56
CA GLY A 32 13.18 -9.69 -7.40
C GLY A 32 13.09 -10.46 -6.08
N GLU A 33 12.19 -10.06 -5.17
CA GLU A 33 11.98 -10.73 -3.89
C GLU A 33 10.70 -11.56 -3.90
N LYS A 34 10.76 -12.74 -3.26
CA LYS A 34 9.64 -13.67 -3.15
C LYS A 34 8.86 -13.41 -1.87
N TYR A 35 7.55 -13.22 -2.01
CA TYR A 35 6.60 -13.03 -0.91
C TYR A 35 5.67 -14.24 -0.81
N GLU A 36 5.29 -14.58 0.42
CA GLU A 36 4.40 -15.72 0.71
C GLU A 36 2.96 -15.50 0.22
N ASN A 37 2.54 -14.25 0.06
CA ASN A 37 1.18 -13.90 -0.36
C ASN A 37 1.13 -12.47 -0.94
N PRO A 38 0.08 -12.11 -1.70
CA PRO A 38 -0.02 -10.80 -2.35
C PRO A 38 -0.54 -9.68 -1.44
N ILE A 39 -0.56 -9.87 -0.11
CA ILE A 39 -1.20 -8.95 0.84
C ILE A 39 -0.14 -8.16 1.59
N LEU A 40 -0.15 -6.85 1.36
CA LEU A 40 0.83 -5.93 1.91
C LEU A 40 0.15 -4.94 2.86
N MET A 41 0.84 -4.49 3.91
CA MET A 41 0.32 -3.41 4.76
C MET A 41 0.53 -2.06 4.06
N ALA A 42 -0.54 -1.25 3.94
CA ALA A 42 -0.42 0.04 3.29
C ALA A 42 0.50 0.98 4.08
N PRO A 43 1.48 1.66 3.45
CA PRO A 43 2.18 2.77 4.09
C PRO A 43 1.16 3.88 4.38
N ILE A 44 0.89 4.11 5.66
CA ILE A 44 -0.03 5.13 6.18
C ILE A 44 0.78 6.10 7.03
N GLY A 45 0.79 7.38 6.64
CA GLY A 45 1.62 8.41 7.29
C GLY A 45 1.11 8.90 8.65
N VAL A 46 -0.10 8.50 9.07
CA VAL A 46 -0.71 8.96 10.33
C VAL A 46 -1.14 7.77 11.18
N GLN A 47 -0.17 7.09 11.80
CA GLN A 47 -0.42 5.92 12.67
C GLN A 47 -0.38 6.28 14.17
N TYR A 48 -0.67 7.54 14.49
CA TYR A 48 -0.61 8.05 15.85
C TYR A 48 -1.78 7.54 16.70
N ASN A 49 -1.49 6.80 17.77
CA ASN A 49 -2.46 6.45 18.81
C ASN A 49 -2.19 7.31 20.08
N PRO A 50 -3.08 8.28 20.42
CA PRO A 50 -2.90 9.16 21.57
C PRO A 50 -2.94 8.45 22.93
N PHE A 51 -3.43 7.21 23.00
CA PHE A 51 -3.58 6.45 24.25
C PHE A 51 -2.43 5.48 24.55
N SER A 52 -1.37 5.46 23.72
CA SER A 52 -0.20 4.61 23.95
C SER A 52 0.77 5.22 24.98
N THR A 53 1.26 4.43 25.93
CA THR A 53 2.29 4.88 26.91
C THR A 53 3.62 5.19 26.19
N ARG A 54 4.49 6.05 26.74
CA ARG A 54 5.76 6.50 26.10
C ARG A 54 6.64 5.34 25.60
N THR A 55 6.60 4.19 26.30
CA THR A 55 7.23 2.93 25.93
C THR A 55 6.53 2.18 24.78
N GLN A 56 5.19 2.26 24.69
CA GLN A 56 4.41 1.76 23.56
C GLN A 56 4.50 2.69 22.32
N LYS A 57 4.81 3.98 22.48
CA LYS A 57 5.02 4.93 21.37
C LYS A 57 6.21 4.53 20.51
N GLN A 58 7.39 4.34 21.12
CA GLN A 58 8.57 3.78 20.43
C GLN A 58 8.36 2.35 19.96
N GLY A 59 7.60 1.55 20.72
CA GLY A 59 7.24 0.19 20.36
C GLY A 59 6.35 0.11 19.13
N SER A 60 5.37 0.99 18.93
CA SER A 60 4.41 0.95 17.82
C SER A 60 5.05 1.34 16.48
N GLN A 61 5.86 2.40 16.46
CA GLN A 61 6.68 2.76 15.30
C GLN A 61 7.66 1.62 14.97
N LYS A 62 8.45 1.15 15.94
CA LYS A 62 9.33 -0.04 15.77
C LYS A 62 8.62 -1.35 15.44
N SER A 63 7.34 -1.47 15.80
CA SER A 63 6.56 -2.68 15.58
C SER A 63 5.96 -2.75 14.19
N VAL A 64 5.53 -1.62 13.65
CA VAL A 64 5.12 -1.47 12.26
C VAL A 64 6.35 -1.62 11.37
N GLN A 65 7.49 -1.02 11.74
CA GLN A 65 8.79 -1.24 11.09
C GLN A 65 9.20 -2.72 11.09
N LYS A 66 9.04 -3.44 12.21
CA LYS A 66 9.35 -4.89 12.31
C LYS A 66 8.27 -5.80 11.70
N LEU A 67 7.05 -5.32 11.46
CA LEU A 67 6.03 -6.04 10.69
C LEU A 67 6.30 -5.83 9.19
N ALA A 68 6.69 -4.61 8.82
CA ALA A 68 7.14 -4.22 7.49
C ALA A 68 8.51 -4.86 7.15
N SER A 69 9.35 -5.19 8.13
CA SER A 69 10.58 -5.97 7.93
C SER A 69 10.35 -7.48 7.79
N HIS A 70 9.16 -8.00 8.14
CA HIS A 70 8.74 -9.38 7.81
C HIS A 70 7.81 -9.41 6.58
N ILE A 71 7.45 -8.24 6.05
CA ILE A 71 6.62 -8.00 4.86
C ILE A 71 7.42 -7.15 3.85
N GLU A 72 8.76 -7.10 4.00
CA GLU A 72 9.75 -6.29 3.26
C GLU A 72 9.20 -5.05 2.54
N LEU A 73 8.53 -4.17 3.29
CA LEU A 73 8.16 -2.86 2.81
C LEU A 73 8.93 -1.84 3.62
N GLU A 74 9.96 -1.27 3.02
CA GLU A 74 10.55 -0.03 3.48
C GLU A 74 9.45 1.05 3.49
N THR A 75 8.77 1.19 4.63
CA THR A 75 8.15 2.45 4.95
C THR A 75 9.33 3.40 5.12
N GLY A 76 9.56 4.31 4.16
CA GLY A 76 10.59 5.37 4.19
C GLY A 76 10.42 6.38 5.33
N LEU A 77 10.14 5.86 6.53
CA LEU A 77 9.94 6.51 7.81
C LEU A 77 11.19 6.34 8.71
N ASP A 78 12.14 5.47 8.32
CA ASP A 78 13.27 5.05 9.17
C ASP A 78 14.62 5.58 8.69
N SER A 79 14.67 6.20 7.53
CA SER A 79 15.84 6.92 7.05
C SER A 79 15.33 8.11 6.25
N PRO A 80 15.82 9.34 6.50
CA PRO A 80 15.60 10.41 5.54
C PRO A 80 16.08 9.87 4.20
N ASP A 81 15.21 9.88 3.19
CA ASP A 81 15.61 9.64 1.80
C ASP A 81 16.96 10.35 1.59
N PRO A 82 18.04 9.68 1.13
CA PRO A 82 19.36 10.28 1.02
C PRO A 82 19.35 11.62 0.27
N VAL A 83 18.40 11.77 -0.65
CA VAL A 83 18.13 13.02 -1.38
C VAL A 83 17.44 14.03 -0.47
N PHE A 84 16.39 13.64 0.26
CA PHE A 84 15.71 14.48 1.25
C PHE A 84 16.65 14.97 2.36
N GLY A 85 17.44 14.08 2.96
CA GLY A 85 18.38 14.41 4.04
C GLY A 85 19.45 15.40 3.59
N LYS A 86 19.99 15.19 2.37
CA LYS A 86 20.93 16.14 1.75
C LYS A 86 20.27 17.51 1.53
N ASN A 87 19.09 17.55 0.90
CA ASN A 87 18.37 18.80 0.61
C ASN A 87 17.97 19.53 1.89
N PHE A 88 17.53 18.82 2.92
CA PHE A 88 17.17 19.39 4.22
C PHE A 88 18.38 20.01 4.91
N LYS A 89 19.52 19.32 4.90
CA LYS A 89 20.77 19.83 5.47
C LYS A 89 21.26 21.08 4.75
N GLU A 90 21.16 21.11 3.43
CA GLU A 90 21.49 22.29 2.61
C GLU A 90 20.56 23.48 2.93
N ASN A 91 19.27 23.25 3.13
CA ASN A 91 18.27 24.29 3.34
C ASN A 91 18.18 24.81 4.80
N PHE A 92 18.36 23.92 5.78
CA PHE A 92 18.11 24.22 7.21
C PHE A 92 19.36 24.18 8.09
N ASN A 93 20.52 23.82 7.51
CA ASN A 93 21.81 23.66 8.19
C ASN A 93 21.69 22.87 9.51
N ALA A 94 20.89 21.81 9.48
CA ALA A 94 20.57 20.95 10.61
C ALA A 94 20.21 19.55 10.10
N GLU A 95 20.33 18.54 10.95
CA GLU A 95 19.82 17.21 10.64
C GLU A 95 18.29 17.18 10.82
N PRO A 96 17.53 16.39 10.05
CA PRO A 96 16.08 16.28 10.17
C PRO A 96 15.60 15.92 11.59
N GLU A 97 16.39 15.14 12.32
CA GLU A 97 16.12 14.71 13.70
C GLU A 97 16.15 15.86 14.70
N ASP A 98 16.92 16.93 14.42
CA ASP A 98 17.04 18.11 15.28
C ASP A 98 15.87 19.08 15.09
N LYS A 99 15.18 19.02 13.95
CA LYS A 99 14.08 19.92 13.56
C LYS A 99 12.90 19.14 13.01
N ILE A 100 12.33 18.28 13.86
CA ILE A 100 11.28 17.31 13.48
C ILE A 100 10.07 17.99 12.83
N THR A 101 9.66 19.17 13.27
CA THR A 101 8.47 19.86 12.73
C THR A 101 8.71 20.38 11.31
N GLU A 102 9.85 21.01 11.08
CA GLU A 102 10.28 21.54 9.79
C GLU A 102 10.60 20.40 8.82
N ALA A 103 11.29 19.36 9.29
CA ALA A 103 11.54 18.15 8.53
C ALA A 103 10.23 17.47 8.11
N SER A 104 9.25 17.40 9.02
CA SER A 104 7.92 16.87 8.69
C SER A 104 7.22 17.73 7.64
N ALA A 105 7.30 19.06 7.73
CA ALA A 105 6.66 19.97 6.78
C ALA A 105 7.29 19.88 5.37
N GLU A 106 8.61 19.87 5.28
CA GLU A 106 9.37 19.70 4.02
C GLU A 106 9.12 18.33 3.40
N TRP A 107 9.19 17.27 4.20
CA TRP A 107 8.94 15.91 3.72
C TRP A 107 7.49 15.76 3.23
N ILE A 108 6.52 16.36 3.93
CA ILE A 108 5.12 16.42 3.47
C ILE A 108 5.03 17.20 2.15
N GLY A 109 5.75 18.31 2.01
CA GLY A 109 5.81 19.09 0.77
C GLY A 109 6.39 18.31 -0.41
N ASP A 110 7.37 17.45 -0.17
CA ASP A 110 8.01 16.64 -1.19
C ASP A 110 7.15 15.42 -1.58
N VAL A 111 6.71 14.65 -0.59
CA VAL A 111 5.88 13.44 -0.76
C VAL A 111 4.46 13.77 -1.22
N PHE A 112 3.92 14.91 -0.77
CA PHE A 112 2.60 15.42 -1.14
C PHE A 112 2.71 16.78 -1.79
N SER A 113 3.50 16.87 -2.87
CA SER A 113 3.75 18.09 -3.67
C SER A 113 2.52 18.81 -4.23
N GLY A 114 1.30 18.37 -3.93
CA GLY A 114 0.05 18.95 -4.40
C GLY A 114 -0.17 18.79 -5.91
N ALA A 115 0.85 18.33 -6.65
CA ALA A 115 0.77 18.04 -8.06
C ALA A 115 0.00 16.73 -8.28
N VAL A 116 -1.26 16.84 -8.69
CA VAL A 116 -1.98 15.70 -9.25
C VAL A 116 -1.26 15.23 -10.52
N HIS A 117 -0.74 14.01 -10.50
CA HIS A 117 -0.09 13.43 -11.67
C HIS A 117 -1.16 12.86 -12.61
N SER A 118 -1.16 13.31 -13.87
CA SER A 118 -1.98 12.74 -14.93
C SER A 118 -1.29 11.54 -15.59
N TRP A 119 -2.06 10.66 -16.22
CA TRP A 119 -1.56 9.48 -16.94
C TRP A 119 -0.45 9.77 -17.95
N GLY A 120 -0.48 10.93 -18.61
CA GLY A 120 0.58 11.35 -19.55
C GLY A 120 1.99 11.41 -18.93
N LYS A 121 2.12 11.56 -17.60
CA LYS A 121 3.41 11.56 -16.91
C LYS A 121 4.04 10.17 -16.80
N ILE A 122 3.27 9.09 -16.99
CA ILE A 122 3.82 7.72 -17.02
C ILE A 122 4.81 7.56 -18.17
N ALA A 123 4.54 8.18 -19.33
CA ALA A 123 5.46 8.13 -20.46
C ALA A 123 6.81 8.79 -20.14
N LEU A 124 6.80 9.91 -19.40
CA LEU A 124 8.00 10.57 -18.91
C LEU A 124 8.75 9.70 -17.89
N LEU A 125 8.05 9.12 -16.91
CA LEU A 125 8.66 8.21 -15.94
C LEU A 125 9.33 7.02 -16.63
N LYS A 126 8.62 6.36 -17.55
CA LYS A 126 9.15 5.24 -18.38
C LYS A 126 10.36 5.63 -19.23
N LYS A 127 10.54 6.91 -19.56
CA LYS A 127 11.67 7.42 -20.35
C LYS A 127 12.91 7.68 -19.49
N HIS A 128 12.73 8.03 -18.23
CA HIS A 128 13.80 8.55 -17.37
C HIS A 128 14.15 7.65 -16.18
N TRP A 129 13.39 6.57 -15.96
CA TRP A 129 13.61 5.63 -14.85
C TRP A 129 13.61 4.19 -15.34
N ASP A 130 14.72 3.49 -15.09
CA ASP A 130 14.92 2.08 -15.47
C ASP A 130 14.67 1.10 -14.32
N GLY A 131 14.47 1.60 -13.10
CA GLY A 131 14.16 0.77 -11.93
C GLY A 131 12.70 0.31 -11.89
N PRO A 132 12.34 -0.54 -10.92
CA PRO A 132 10.94 -0.89 -10.71
C PRO A 132 10.12 0.35 -10.36
N ILE A 133 8.88 0.39 -10.83
CA ILE A 133 7.93 1.44 -10.48
C ILE A 133 6.69 0.78 -9.91
N VAL A 134 6.29 1.28 -8.74
CA VAL A 134 5.05 0.89 -8.08
C VAL A 134 4.00 1.95 -8.37
N LEU A 135 2.94 1.54 -9.05
CA LEU A 135 1.75 2.37 -9.12
C LEU A 135 0.84 2.02 -7.93
N LYS A 136 0.83 2.88 -6.91
CA LYS A 136 -0.05 2.80 -5.73
C LYS A 136 -1.05 3.96 -5.75
N GLY A 137 -2.20 3.78 -5.09
CA GLY A 137 -3.08 4.90 -4.78
C GLY A 137 -3.89 5.34 -5.98
N ILE A 138 -4.47 4.38 -6.72
CA ILE A 138 -5.38 4.62 -7.84
C ILE A 138 -6.65 5.28 -7.29
N ARG A 139 -6.59 6.58 -7.02
CA ARG A 139 -7.71 7.37 -6.55
C ARG A 139 -7.75 8.67 -7.32
N ARG A 140 -8.92 8.99 -7.84
CA ARG A 140 -9.30 10.39 -7.94
C ARG A 140 -9.67 10.83 -6.52
N GLN A 141 -8.89 11.75 -5.95
CA GLN A 141 -9.12 12.28 -4.61
C GLN A 141 -10.42 13.10 -4.49
N LEU A 142 -11.09 13.36 -5.62
CA LEU A 142 -12.36 14.06 -5.72
C LEU A 142 -13.50 13.17 -5.22
N ASP A 143 -14.29 13.70 -4.28
CA ASP A 143 -15.52 13.02 -3.85
C ASP A 143 -16.54 12.96 -5.00
N GLY A 144 -17.26 11.84 -5.11
CA GLY A 144 -18.11 11.53 -6.26
C GLY A 144 -17.40 10.98 -7.50
N ALA A 145 -16.07 10.81 -7.46
CA ALA A 145 -15.35 10.13 -8.54
C ALA A 145 -15.66 8.63 -8.60
N VAL A 146 -15.42 8.04 -9.78
CA VAL A 146 -15.52 6.59 -10.03
C VAL A 146 -14.69 5.78 -9.05
N GLY A 147 -15.14 4.55 -8.76
CA GLY A 147 -14.45 3.65 -7.84
C GLY A 147 -13.06 3.29 -8.35
N SER A 148 -12.08 3.25 -7.44
CA SER A 148 -10.68 2.91 -7.77
C SER A 148 -10.52 1.62 -8.57
N LEU A 149 -11.31 0.59 -8.22
CA LEU A 149 -11.23 -0.72 -8.86
C LEU A 149 -11.67 -0.67 -10.34
N ASP A 150 -12.62 0.19 -10.69
CA ASP A 150 -13.14 0.27 -12.06
C ASP A 150 -12.11 0.87 -13.03
N MET A 151 -11.14 1.62 -12.51
CA MET A 151 -10.03 2.16 -13.29
C MET A 151 -8.87 1.17 -13.42
N LEU A 152 -8.81 0.13 -12.58
CA LEU A 152 -7.67 -0.78 -12.53
C LEU A 152 -7.37 -1.45 -13.89
N PRO A 153 -8.35 -1.95 -14.67
CA PRO A 153 -8.07 -2.58 -15.97
C PRO A 153 -7.42 -1.63 -16.98
N GLU A 154 -7.97 -0.42 -17.13
CA GLU A 154 -7.45 0.62 -18.04
C GLU A 154 -6.00 0.99 -17.67
N ILE A 155 -5.72 1.03 -16.36
CA ILE A 155 -4.40 1.34 -15.85
C ILE A 155 -3.41 0.22 -16.16
N VAL A 156 -3.79 -1.03 -15.87
CA VAL A 156 -2.96 -2.20 -16.16
C VAL A 156 -2.62 -2.25 -17.66
N GLU A 157 -3.59 -1.96 -18.52
CA GLU A 157 -3.39 -1.87 -19.96
C GLU A 157 -2.41 -0.74 -20.35
N ALA A 158 -2.62 0.47 -19.83
CA ALA A 158 -1.78 1.64 -20.14
C ALA A 158 -0.33 1.49 -19.65
N VAL A 159 -0.13 0.84 -18.50
CA VAL A 159 1.22 0.63 -17.96
C VAL A 159 1.94 -0.54 -18.62
N GLY A 160 1.23 -1.59 -19.02
CA GLY A 160 1.80 -2.81 -19.59
C GLY A 160 2.85 -3.44 -18.66
N ASN A 161 3.82 -4.16 -19.24
CA ASN A 161 4.79 -4.95 -18.46
C ASN A 161 5.93 -4.14 -17.82
N LYS A 162 5.97 -2.82 -18.02
CA LYS A 162 7.07 -1.96 -17.52
C LYS A 162 6.89 -1.51 -16.07
N LEU A 163 5.67 -1.59 -15.51
CA LEU A 163 5.36 -1.12 -14.16
C LEU A 163 4.66 -2.23 -13.38
N THR A 164 4.97 -2.34 -12.09
CA THR A 164 4.25 -3.23 -11.18
C THR A 164 3.07 -2.46 -10.57
N VAL A 165 1.85 -2.94 -10.82
CA VAL A 165 0.64 -2.34 -10.24
C VAL A 165 0.34 -3.01 -8.90
N ILE A 166 0.36 -2.22 -7.82
CA ILE A 166 -0.09 -2.66 -6.50
C ILE A 166 -1.35 -1.87 -6.15
N PHE A 167 -2.47 -2.57 -6.06
CA PHE A 167 -3.76 -1.93 -5.86
C PHE A 167 -4.01 -1.61 -4.38
N ASP A 168 -4.59 -0.45 -4.09
CA ASP A 168 -5.08 -0.10 -2.76
C ASP A 168 -6.50 0.47 -2.84
N SER A 169 -7.06 0.89 -1.71
CA SER A 169 -8.30 1.67 -1.67
C SER A 169 -9.61 0.87 -1.78
N GLY A 170 -9.88 0.04 -0.76
CA GLY A 170 -11.23 -0.50 -0.53
C GLY A 170 -11.28 -1.96 -0.07
N ILE A 171 -10.12 -2.64 -0.10
CA ILE A 171 -9.95 -4.04 0.31
C ILE A 171 -10.44 -4.27 1.74
N ARG A 172 -11.39 -5.19 1.93
CA ARG A 172 -11.90 -5.63 3.24
C ARG A 172 -12.05 -7.14 3.39
N THR A 173 -12.13 -7.87 2.28
CA THR A 173 -12.38 -9.32 2.23
C THR A 173 -11.45 -9.98 1.22
N GLY A 174 -11.30 -11.30 1.30
CA GLY A 174 -10.51 -12.09 0.36
C GLY A 174 -11.04 -12.01 -1.07
N VAL A 175 -12.35 -11.95 -1.25
CA VAL A 175 -12.99 -11.73 -2.56
C VAL A 175 -12.62 -10.38 -3.18
N ASP A 176 -12.44 -9.32 -2.37
CA ASP A 176 -11.95 -8.04 -2.89
C ASP A 176 -10.53 -8.20 -3.46
N ILE A 177 -9.67 -8.96 -2.78
CA ILE A 177 -8.30 -9.23 -3.22
C ILE A 177 -8.30 -10.03 -4.51
N ILE A 178 -9.05 -11.13 -4.57
CA ILE A 178 -9.16 -11.97 -5.77
C ILE A 178 -9.60 -11.16 -6.98
N LYS A 179 -10.55 -10.22 -6.81
CA LYS A 179 -10.98 -9.31 -7.88
C LYS A 179 -9.85 -8.39 -8.34
N ALA A 180 -9.16 -7.72 -7.42
CA ALA A 180 -8.04 -6.84 -7.79
C ALA A 180 -6.93 -7.61 -8.53
N LEU A 181 -6.58 -8.80 -8.07
CA LEU A 181 -5.60 -9.67 -8.74
C LEU A 181 -6.08 -10.12 -10.13
N SER A 182 -7.35 -10.52 -10.23
CA SER A 182 -7.96 -10.91 -11.51
C SER A 182 -8.02 -9.77 -12.52
N LEU A 183 -8.05 -8.52 -12.05
CA LEU A 183 -8.03 -7.31 -12.88
C LEU A 183 -6.61 -6.79 -13.19
N GLY A 184 -5.58 -7.55 -12.79
CA GLY A 184 -4.20 -7.30 -13.19
C GLY A 184 -3.31 -6.62 -12.14
N ALA A 185 -3.79 -6.40 -10.91
CA ALA A 185 -2.89 -6.04 -9.83
C ALA A 185 -1.96 -7.22 -9.49
N LYS A 186 -0.69 -6.94 -9.19
CA LYS A 186 0.28 -7.97 -8.76
C LYS A 186 0.19 -8.25 -7.25
N ALA A 187 -0.19 -7.23 -6.49
CA ALA A 187 -0.39 -7.30 -5.04
C ALA A 187 -1.44 -6.25 -4.61
N VAL A 188 -1.86 -6.32 -3.35
CA VAL A 188 -2.79 -5.37 -2.75
C VAL A 188 -2.28 -4.80 -1.43
N PHE A 189 -2.60 -3.54 -1.17
CA PHE A 189 -2.37 -2.90 0.12
C PHE A 189 -3.63 -2.88 0.99
N VAL A 190 -3.50 -3.34 2.23
CA VAL A 190 -4.52 -3.24 3.28
C VAL A 190 -4.19 -2.08 4.20
N GLY A 191 -5.04 -1.04 4.15
CA GLY A 191 -4.87 0.18 4.93
C GLY A 191 -5.70 0.20 6.21
N LYS A 192 -6.85 0.90 6.18
CA LYS A 192 -7.72 1.13 7.35
C LYS A 192 -7.98 -0.11 8.21
N PRO A 193 -8.25 -1.33 7.67
CA PRO A 193 -8.45 -2.51 8.51
C PRO A 193 -7.25 -2.82 9.41
N ALA A 194 -6.03 -2.77 8.86
CA ALA A 194 -4.81 -3.00 9.63
C ALA A 194 -4.63 -1.94 10.72
N ILE A 195 -5.00 -0.68 10.45
CA ILE A 195 -4.99 0.41 11.44
C ILE A 195 -6.03 0.20 12.54
N TYR A 196 -7.21 -0.32 12.22
CA TYR A 196 -8.22 -0.64 13.24
C TYR A 196 -7.72 -1.75 14.16
N GLY A 197 -7.09 -2.79 13.61
CA GLY A 197 -6.42 -3.81 14.40
C GLY A 197 -5.30 -3.23 15.27
N LEU A 198 -4.51 -2.31 14.72
CA LEU A 198 -3.47 -1.59 15.45
C LEU A 198 -4.03 -0.77 16.62
N ALA A 199 -5.16 -0.09 16.43
CA ALA A 199 -5.81 0.71 17.47
C ALA A 199 -6.37 -0.17 18.61
N VAL A 200 -6.90 -1.35 18.29
CA VAL A 200 -7.52 -2.27 19.26
C VAL A 200 -6.47 -3.04 20.08
N ALA A 201 -5.45 -3.62 19.43
CA ALA A 201 -4.52 -4.54 20.09
C ALA A 201 -3.06 -4.37 19.62
N GLY A 202 -2.69 -3.16 19.17
CA GLY A 202 -1.34 -2.87 18.71
C GLY A 202 -0.90 -3.78 17.56
N LYS A 203 0.40 -4.11 17.52
CA LYS A 203 0.98 -4.95 16.45
C LYS A 203 0.22 -6.27 16.25
N GLN A 204 -0.19 -6.89 17.35
CA GLN A 204 -0.88 -8.18 17.30
C GLN A 204 -2.25 -8.06 16.63
N GLY A 205 -3.01 -7.00 16.91
CA GLY A 205 -4.28 -6.75 16.25
C GLY A 205 -4.14 -6.49 14.76
N ALA A 206 -3.13 -5.72 14.33
CA ALA A 206 -2.83 -5.52 12.91
C ALA A 206 -2.49 -6.86 12.22
N LYS A 207 -1.65 -7.69 12.85
CA LYS A 207 -1.30 -9.02 12.36
C LYS A 207 -2.53 -9.93 12.22
N GLN A 208 -3.39 -9.97 13.24
CA GLN A 208 -4.62 -10.76 13.22
C GLN A 208 -5.57 -10.35 12.10
N VAL A 209 -5.70 -9.05 11.83
CA VAL A 209 -6.52 -8.57 10.71
C VAL A 209 -5.96 -9.05 9.37
N LEU A 210 -4.65 -8.91 9.15
CA LEU A 210 -4.02 -9.37 7.90
C LEU A 210 -4.13 -10.89 7.74
N GLN A 211 -3.92 -11.66 8.82
CA GLN A 211 -4.09 -13.11 8.82
C GLN A 211 -5.54 -13.54 8.56
N GLY A 212 -6.51 -12.84 9.13
CA GLY A 212 -7.93 -13.11 8.88
C GLY A 212 -8.32 -12.86 7.43
N ILE A 213 -7.81 -11.78 6.83
CA ILE A 213 -8.02 -11.51 5.40
C ILE A 213 -7.31 -12.57 4.54
N LEU A 214 -6.09 -13.01 4.91
CA LEU A 214 -5.39 -14.07 4.20
C LEU A 214 -6.16 -15.40 4.26
N ALA A 215 -6.72 -15.75 5.42
CA ALA A 215 -7.56 -16.93 5.56
C ALA A 215 -8.84 -16.83 4.70
N ASP A 216 -9.44 -15.64 4.60
CA ASP A 216 -10.59 -15.38 3.74
C ASP A 216 -10.23 -15.51 2.23
N VAL A 217 -9.01 -15.13 1.83
CA VAL A 217 -8.50 -15.38 0.46
C VAL A 217 -8.40 -16.88 0.20
N ASP A 218 -7.74 -17.62 1.10
CA ASP A 218 -7.55 -19.07 0.95
C ASP A 218 -8.90 -19.82 0.89
N GLN A 219 -9.87 -19.41 1.70
CA GLN A 219 -11.23 -19.97 1.68
C GLN A 219 -11.97 -19.66 0.36
N SER A 220 -11.69 -18.52 -0.26
CA SER A 220 -12.40 -18.04 -1.45
C SER A 220 -11.81 -18.53 -2.79
N MET A 221 -10.63 -19.18 -2.79
CA MET A 221 -9.93 -19.71 -3.96
C MET A 221 -10.17 -21.21 -4.20
#